data_AF-A0A9P7EBT7-F1
#
_entry.id   AF-A0A9P7EBT7-F1
#
_cell.length_a   1.000
_cell.length_b   1.000
_cell.length_c   1.000
_cell.angle_alpha   90.00
_cell.angle_beta   90.00
_cell.angle_gamma   90.00
#
_symmetry.space_group_name_H-M   'P 1'
#
loop_
_entity.id
_entity.type
_entity.pdbx_description
1 polymer ?
#
loop_
_entity_poly.entity_id
_entity_poly.type
_entity_poly.pdbx_seq_one_letter_code
_entity_poly.pdbx_strand_id
1 'polypeptide(L)'
;MTIIYSSGCHCPGSNPQHLQLLRAGLFPASSTWPRTVFTFKVLDHFLIDALECKTLARSFFEKLTWLTNNAFPDTVPDHYHELIRVSRLWRDLKNQKWFGFGHDMDSGPGPGDLAIFCPSCPQPGINMPLCWEEKYERQVDYLWLVMKRFVVDRNFTAHHMNMRQPELDIFLSDGLGYIVTEREYQAHLASATESKERSACSNHQAHAANGIDNSLVIYDVGCQWNLHFAEHINNCSGLSLPDNTEIVAAVGKFHLSAHKLLCFARYSLNFIVGAGQVDGEILETLWAPFNKISPTARSMSQAHHQEILDDHMQNSNWKKLVGICEWVYLE
;
A
#
# COMPACT_ATOMS: atom_id res chain seq x y z
N MET A 1 -11.77 -15.52 -22.60
CA MET A 1 -11.69 -16.92 -23.04
C MET A 1 -10.47 -17.03 -23.94
N THR A 2 -9.54 -17.92 -23.58
CA THR A 2 -8.21 -18.09 -24.19
C THR A 2 -8.33 -18.41 -25.68
N ILE A 3 -7.75 -17.58 -26.56
CA ILE A 3 -7.59 -17.94 -27.97
C ILE A 3 -6.19 -18.54 -28.12
N ILE A 4 -6.13 -19.84 -28.41
CA ILE A 4 -4.91 -20.52 -28.82
C ILE A 4 -4.88 -20.50 -30.35
N TYR A 5 -3.78 -19.97 -30.89
CA TYR A 5 -3.50 -19.60 -32.28
C TYR A 5 -4.23 -18.36 -32.83
N SER A 6 -3.50 -17.23 -32.85
CA SER A 6 -3.82 -16.08 -33.69
C SER A 6 -2.67 -15.85 -34.68
N SER A 7 -2.84 -16.25 -35.93
CA SER A 7 -1.90 -15.90 -37.01
C SER A 7 -2.07 -14.43 -37.38
N GLY A 8 -1.00 -13.64 -37.26
CA GLY A 8 -0.97 -12.26 -37.75
C GLY A 8 -0.84 -12.20 -39.28
N CYS A 9 -1.08 -11.03 -39.87
CA CYS A 9 -0.71 -10.79 -41.27
C CYS A 9 0.82 -10.85 -41.40
N HIS A 10 1.30 -11.53 -42.44
CA HIS A 10 2.72 -11.54 -42.83
C HIS A 10 2.94 -10.76 -44.13
N CYS A 11 2.03 -9.83 -44.42
CA CYS A 11 2.08 -8.99 -45.61
C CYS A 11 3.31 -8.06 -45.57
N PRO A 12 3.94 -7.75 -46.73
CA PRO A 12 5.04 -6.78 -46.78
C PRO A 12 4.61 -5.43 -46.16
N GLY A 13 5.40 -4.93 -45.20
CA GLY A 13 5.09 -3.69 -44.46
C GLY A 13 4.16 -3.86 -43.25
N SER A 14 3.73 -5.09 -42.91
CA SER A 14 2.96 -5.34 -41.69
C SER A 14 3.80 -5.15 -40.43
N ASN A 15 3.20 -4.60 -39.38
CA ASN A 15 3.82 -4.55 -38.06
C ASN A 15 4.15 -5.94 -37.51
N PRO A 16 5.11 -6.07 -36.57
CA PRO A 16 5.32 -7.29 -35.81
C PRO A 16 4.03 -7.87 -35.23
N GLN A 17 3.93 -9.21 -35.16
CA GLN A 17 2.72 -9.92 -34.76
C GLN A 17 2.18 -9.48 -33.39
N HIS A 18 3.05 -9.25 -32.40
CA HIS A 18 2.62 -8.80 -31.07
C HIS A 18 1.94 -7.42 -31.11
N LEU A 19 2.38 -6.50 -31.97
CA LEU A 19 1.71 -5.20 -32.15
C LEU A 19 0.37 -5.34 -32.85
N GLN A 20 0.25 -6.25 -33.82
CA GLN A 20 -1.04 -6.55 -34.46
C GLN A 20 -2.05 -7.08 -33.44
N LEU A 21 -1.61 -7.99 -32.55
CA LEU A 21 -2.43 -8.54 -31.47
C LEU A 21 -2.87 -7.46 -30.48
N LEU A 22 -1.95 -6.61 -30.03
CA LEU A 22 -2.27 -5.51 -29.12
C LEU A 22 -3.31 -4.55 -29.73
N ARG A 23 -3.18 -4.24 -31.03
CA ARG A 23 -4.19 -3.44 -31.76
C ARG A 23 -5.55 -4.12 -31.86
N ALA A 24 -5.58 -5.45 -31.85
CA ALA A 24 -6.80 -6.25 -31.81
C ALA A 24 -7.37 -6.43 -30.40
N GLY A 25 -6.79 -5.81 -29.36
CA GLY A 25 -7.22 -5.97 -27.97
C GLY A 25 -6.79 -7.30 -27.33
N LEU A 26 -5.78 -7.94 -27.91
CA LEU A 26 -5.20 -9.21 -27.46
C LEU A 26 -3.78 -8.98 -26.94
N PHE A 27 -3.57 -9.25 -25.66
CA PHE A 27 -2.26 -9.18 -25.02
C PHE A 27 -1.52 -10.51 -25.19
N PRO A 28 -0.37 -10.54 -25.88
CA PRO A 28 0.38 -11.78 -26.06
C PRO A 28 1.21 -12.15 -24.84
N ALA A 29 1.26 -13.45 -24.52
CA ALA A 29 2.13 -13.97 -23.45
C ALA A 29 3.63 -14.01 -23.84
N SER A 30 3.95 -13.79 -25.11
CA SER A 30 5.30 -13.70 -25.66
C SER A 30 5.34 -12.71 -26.83
N SER A 31 6.37 -11.86 -26.88
CA SER A 31 6.56 -10.87 -27.95
C SER A 31 7.19 -11.46 -29.22
N THR A 32 7.96 -12.55 -29.09
CA THR A 32 8.69 -13.19 -30.19
C THR A 32 7.82 -14.17 -30.95
N TRP A 33 7.09 -15.02 -30.23
CA TRP A 33 6.22 -16.02 -30.85
C TRP A 33 4.96 -16.26 -30.01
N PRO A 34 3.92 -15.42 -30.22
CA PRO A 34 2.70 -15.45 -29.41
C PRO A 34 1.83 -16.66 -29.76
N ARG A 35 1.89 -17.70 -28.92
CA ARG A 35 0.95 -18.85 -28.97
C ARG A 35 -0.27 -18.69 -28.05
N THR A 36 -0.10 -17.94 -26.97
CA THR A 36 -1.12 -17.70 -25.95
C THR A 36 -1.40 -16.20 -25.90
N VAL A 37 -2.67 -15.82 -25.94
CA VAL A 37 -3.11 -14.42 -25.82
C VAL A 37 -4.26 -14.31 -24.82
N PHE A 38 -4.29 -13.19 -24.10
CA PHE A 38 -5.38 -12.80 -23.22
C PHE A 38 -6.05 -11.54 -23.74
N THR A 39 -7.37 -11.51 -23.80
CA THR A 39 -8.10 -10.29 -24.14
C THR A 39 -7.88 -9.24 -23.04
N PHE A 40 -7.80 -7.95 -23.38
CA PHE A 40 -7.69 -6.87 -22.39
C PHE A 40 -8.80 -6.94 -21.32
N LYS A 41 -10.03 -7.28 -21.73
CA LYS A 41 -11.17 -7.46 -20.81
C LYS A 41 -10.92 -8.49 -19.72
N VAL A 42 -10.26 -9.61 -20.04
CA VAL A 42 -9.92 -10.64 -19.03
C VAL A 42 -8.90 -10.11 -18.04
N LEU A 43 -7.93 -9.32 -18.50
CA LEU A 43 -6.91 -8.72 -17.65
C LEU A 43 -7.48 -7.61 -16.76
N ASP A 44 -8.37 -6.77 -17.30
CA ASP A 44 -9.10 -5.76 -16.52
C ASP A 44 -10.02 -6.43 -15.48
N HIS A 45 -10.75 -7.49 -15.84
CA HIS A 45 -11.56 -8.26 -14.89
C HIS A 45 -10.70 -8.89 -13.80
N PHE A 46 -9.52 -9.44 -14.16
CA PHE A 46 -8.64 -10.03 -13.17
C PHE A 46 -8.13 -8.99 -12.18
N LEU A 47 -7.73 -7.80 -12.67
CA LEU A 47 -7.31 -6.69 -11.83
C LEU A 47 -8.42 -6.26 -10.87
N ILE A 48 -9.65 -6.09 -11.35
CA ILE A 48 -10.79 -5.70 -10.51
C ILE A 48 -11.12 -6.80 -9.47
N ASP A 49 -11.17 -8.07 -9.87
CA ASP A 49 -11.42 -9.19 -8.95
C ASP A 49 -10.31 -9.31 -7.86
N ALA A 50 -9.07 -8.99 -8.21
CA ALA A 50 -7.96 -8.92 -7.25
C ALA A 50 -8.12 -7.72 -6.29
N LEU A 51 -8.40 -6.52 -6.82
CA LEU A 51 -8.50 -5.29 -6.04
C LEU A 51 -9.71 -5.25 -5.10
N GLU A 52 -10.88 -5.65 -5.60
CA GLU A 52 -12.16 -5.55 -4.88
C GLU A 52 -12.49 -6.83 -4.12
N CYS A 53 -12.43 -7.97 -4.81
CA CYS A 53 -12.85 -9.25 -4.23
C CYS A 53 -11.70 -10.00 -3.53
N LYS A 54 -10.46 -9.50 -3.63
CA LYS A 54 -9.25 -10.15 -3.08
C LYS A 54 -9.09 -11.58 -3.60
N THR A 55 -9.55 -11.81 -4.84
CA THR A 55 -9.61 -13.14 -5.43
C THR A 55 -8.20 -13.68 -5.66
N LEU A 56 -7.94 -14.90 -5.19
CA LEU A 56 -6.70 -15.61 -5.49
C LEU A 56 -6.58 -15.82 -7.00
N ALA A 57 -5.39 -15.65 -7.56
CA ALA A 57 -5.15 -15.83 -8.99
C ALA A 57 -5.57 -17.22 -9.49
N ARG A 58 -5.38 -18.25 -8.65
CA ARG A 58 -5.82 -19.63 -8.96
C ARG A 58 -7.33 -19.72 -9.08
N SER A 59 -8.07 -19.14 -8.14
CA SER A 59 -9.54 -19.10 -8.17
C SER A 59 -10.06 -18.31 -9.36
N PHE A 60 -9.40 -17.21 -9.75
CA PHE A 60 -9.76 -16.49 -10.97
C PHE A 60 -9.49 -17.33 -12.23
N PHE A 61 -8.37 -18.06 -12.28
CA PHE A 61 -8.06 -18.95 -13.39
C PHE A 61 -9.08 -20.09 -13.50
N GLU A 62 -9.46 -20.70 -12.38
CA GLU A 62 -10.54 -21.70 -12.33
C GLU A 62 -11.86 -21.11 -12.83
N LYS A 63 -12.23 -19.91 -12.39
CA LYS A 63 -13.39 -19.17 -12.93
C LYS A 63 -13.30 -19.02 -14.44
N LEU A 64 -12.14 -18.69 -15.00
CA LEU A 64 -11.95 -18.63 -16.46
C LEU A 64 -12.12 -20.00 -17.13
N THR A 65 -11.62 -21.08 -16.52
CA THR A 65 -11.80 -22.46 -17.00
C THR A 65 -13.27 -22.83 -17.10
N TRP A 66 -14.04 -22.61 -16.03
CA TRP A 66 -15.47 -22.89 -16.00
C TRP A 66 -16.28 -22.03 -16.98
N LEU A 67 -15.87 -20.78 -17.20
CA LEU A 67 -16.49 -19.89 -18.21
C LEU A 67 -16.12 -20.29 -19.65
N THR A 68 -14.98 -20.94 -19.84
CA THR A 68 -14.47 -21.36 -21.15
C THR A 68 -15.16 -22.65 -21.61
N ASN A 69 -15.22 -23.67 -20.75
CA ASN A 69 -15.92 -24.90 -21.03
C ASN A 69 -16.53 -25.44 -19.74
N ASN A 70 -17.80 -25.08 -19.50
CA ASN A 70 -18.50 -25.49 -18.28
C ASN A 70 -18.78 -27.00 -18.23
N ALA A 71 -19.01 -27.63 -19.40
CA ALA A 71 -19.34 -29.05 -19.47
C ALA A 71 -18.12 -29.94 -19.24
N PHE A 72 -16.94 -29.50 -19.68
CA PHE A 72 -15.68 -30.25 -19.56
C PHE A 72 -14.51 -29.32 -19.18
N PRO A 73 -14.47 -28.80 -17.94
CA PRO A 73 -13.46 -27.84 -17.50
C PRO A 73 -12.03 -28.41 -17.61
N ASP A 74 -11.86 -29.70 -17.39
CA ASP A 74 -10.55 -30.39 -17.45
C ASP A 74 -9.94 -30.43 -18.86
N THR A 75 -10.73 -30.10 -19.91
CA THR A 75 -10.24 -30.02 -21.29
C THR A 75 -9.59 -28.68 -21.61
N VAL A 76 -9.75 -27.67 -20.74
CA VAL A 76 -9.15 -26.35 -20.93
C VAL A 76 -7.67 -26.41 -20.55
N PRO A 77 -6.75 -26.03 -21.45
CA PRO A 77 -5.32 -26.04 -21.13
C PRO A 77 -4.96 -25.09 -19.97
N ASP A 78 -4.07 -25.55 -19.08
CA ASP A 78 -3.57 -24.73 -17.98
C ASP A 78 -2.54 -23.69 -18.48
N HIS A 79 -2.97 -22.44 -18.55
CA HIS A 79 -2.17 -21.26 -18.88
C HIS A 79 -2.07 -20.30 -17.69
N TYR A 80 -2.10 -20.83 -16.47
CA TYR A 80 -2.04 -20.03 -15.25
C TYR A 80 -0.77 -19.18 -15.17
N HIS A 81 0.39 -19.75 -15.48
CA HIS A 81 1.66 -19.04 -15.36
C HIS A 81 1.76 -17.88 -16.37
N GLU A 82 1.21 -18.06 -17.57
CA GLU A 82 1.09 -17.02 -18.58
C GLU A 82 0.12 -15.94 -18.13
N LEU A 83 -1.01 -16.28 -17.50
CA LEU A 83 -1.93 -15.30 -16.93
C LEU A 83 -1.22 -14.43 -15.88
N ILE A 84 -0.49 -15.03 -14.93
CA ILE A 84 0.25 -14.30 -13.89
C ILE A 84 1.29 -13.36 -14.51
N ARG A 85 2.07 -13.84 -15.49
CA ARG A 85 3.08 -13.01 -16.14
C ARG A 85 2.45 -11.84 -16.88
N VAL A 86 1.42 -12.11 -17.68
CA VAL A 86 0.75 -11.09 -18.48
C VAL A 86 0.00 -10.10 -17.60
N SER A 87 -0.59 -10.54 -16.49
CA SER A 87 -1.26 -9.63 -15.55
C SER A 87 -0.29 -8.68 -14.87
N ARG A 88 0.94 -9.11 -14.55
CA ARG A 88 2.00 -8.21 -14.04
C ARG A 88 2.33 -7.12 -15.06
N LEU A 89 2.66 -7.51 -16.29
CA LEU A 89 2.96 -6.57 -17.37
C LEU A 89 1.78 -5.64 -17.69
N TRP A 90 0.55 -6.16 -17.68
CA TRP A 90 -0.65 -5.36 -17.94
C TRP A 90 -0.84 -4.25 -16.91
N ARG A 91 -0.65 -4.57 -15.62
CA ARG A 91 -0.78 -3.60 -14.52
C ARG A 91 0.30 -2.54 -14.58
N ASP A 92 1.55 -2.95 -14.77
CA ASP A 92 2.68 -2.02 -14.92
C ASP A 92 2.45 -1.05 -16.09
N LEU A 93 2.08 -1.54 -17.28
CA LEU A 93 1.77 -0.70 -18.44
C LEU A 93 0.57 0.24 -18.19
N LYS A 94 -0.46 -0.23 -17.47
CA LYS A 94 -1.61 0.59 -17.11
C LYS A 94 -1.22 1.69 -16.13
N ASN A 95 -0.38 1.38 -15.14
CA ASN A 95 0.13 2.35 -14.17
C ASN A 95 1.01 3.39 -14.86
N GLN A 96 2.01 2.99 -15.65
CA GLN A 96 2.84 3.93 -16.41
C GLN A 96 2.01 4.83 -17.33
N LYS A 97 1.02 4.27 -18.04
CA LYS A 97 0.09 5.07 -18.86
C LYS A 97 -0.69 6.08 -18.02
N TRP A 98 -1.17 5.68 -16.85
CA TRP A 98 -1.96 6.55 -15.98
C TRP A 98 -1.16 7.76 -15.50
N PHE A 99 0.12 7.57 -15.16
CA PHE A 99 1.02 8.65 -14.76
C PHE A 99 1.68 9.39 -15.94
N GLY A 100 1.32 9.07 -17.19
CA GLY A 100 1.80 9.78 -18.37
C GLY A 100 3.14 9.29 -18.94
N PHE A 101 3.72 8.21 -18.40
CA PHE A 101 4.97 7.61 -18.87
C PHE A 101 4.82 6.67 -20.08
N GLY A 102 3.60 6.56 -20.63
CA GLY A 102 3.31 5.73 -21.81
C GLY A 102 3.50 6.40 -23.18
N HIS A 103 3.90 7.68 -23.20
CA HIS A 103 4.21 8.44 -24.41
C HIS A 103 5.73 8.60 -24.57
N ASP A 104 6.21 9.07 -25.74
CA ASP A 104 7.64 9.30 -26.05
C ASP A 104 8.26 10.33 -25.08
N MET A 105 8.56 9.89 -23.86
CA MET A 105 9.22 10.66 -22.82
C MET A 105 10.69 10.29 -22.85
N ASP A 106 11.56 11.30 -22.76
CA ASP A 106 13.01 11.12 -22.74
C ASP A 106 13.50 10.38 -21.48
N SER A 107 12.66 10.29 -20.44
CA SER A 107 12.96 9.63 -19.17
C SER A 107 11.78 8.83 -18.62
N GLY A 108 12.07 7.66 -18.05
CA GLY A 108 11.10 6.87 -17.28
C GLY A 108 10.77 7.48 -15.91
N PRO A 109 9.85 6.85 -15.16
CA PRO A 109 9.48 7.27 -13.81
C PRO A 109 10.66 7.20 -12.83
N GLY A 110 10.74 8.19 -11.94
CA GLY A 110 11.62 8.22 -10.79
C GLY A 110 11.00 7.59 -9.53
N PRO A 111 11.73 7.63 -8.40
CA PRO A 111 11.26 7.06 -7.13
C PRO A 111 9.95 7.69 -6.65
N GLY A 112 8.92 6.86 -6.44
CA GLY A 112 7.60 7.30 -6.00
C GLY A 112 6.73 7.99 -7.06
N ASP A 113 7.20 8.14 -8.30
CA ASP A 113 6.45 8.83 -9.37
C ASP A 113 5.17 8.07 -9.80
N LEU A 114 5.08 6.77 -9.50
CA LEU A 114 3.91 5.94 -9.74
C LEU A 114 3.03 5.78 -8.48
N ALA A 115 3.21 6.61 -7.45
CA ALA A 115 2.35 6.62 -6.26
C ALA A 115 1.33 7.77 -6.32
N ILE A 116 0.04 7.43 -6.24
CA ILE A 116 -1.03 8.43 -6.08
C ILE A 116 -0.93 9.00 -4.67
N PHE A 117 -0.73 10.30 -4.55
CA PHE A 117 -0.73 10.96 -3.24
C PHE A 117 -2.07 10.76 -2.53
N CYS A 118 -2.05 10.65 -1.21
CA CYS A 118 -3.28 10.64 -0.42
C CYS A 118 -3.90 12.06 -0.46
N PRO A 119 -5.12 12.25 -0.99
CA PRO A 119 -5.70 13.58 -1.14
C PRO A 119 -6.13 14.22 0.18
N SER A 120 -6.28 13.40 1.23
CA SER A 120 -6.56 13.87 2.60
C SER A 120 -5.31 14.36 3.33
N CYS A 121 -4.11 14.02 2.84
CA CYS A 121 -2.86 14.48 3.46
C CYS A 121 -2.51 15.90 2.98
N PRO A 122 -1.90 16.75 3.81
CA PRO A 122 -1.44 18.07 3.39
C PRO A 122 -0.32 17.97 2.33
N GLN A 123 -0.55 18.58 1.17
CA GLN A 123 0.34 18.62 0.01
C GLN A 123 0.64 20.09 -0.37
N PRO A 124 1.86 20.60 -0.07
CA PRO A 124 2.24 21.96 -0.43
C PRO A 124 2.09 22.20 -1.94
N GLY A 125 1.45 23.31 -2.32
CA GLY A 125 1.22 23.67 -3.73
C GLY A 125 0.10 22.90 -4.45
N ILE A 126 -0.55 21.93 -3.78
CA ILE A 126 -1.67 21.17 -4.36
C ILE A 126 -2.97 21.46 -3.62
N ASN A 127 -3.06 21.06 -2.34
CA ASN A 127 -4.28 21.20 -1.52
C ASN A 127 -4.04 22.06 -0.27
N MET A 128 -2.93 22.81 -0.23
CA MET A 128 -2.62 23.80 0.81
C MET A 128 -2.56 25.22 0.24
N PRO A 129 -2.95 26.25 1.03
CA PRO A 129 -2.76 27.66 0.64
C PRO A 129 -1.30 27.97 0.29
N LEU A 130 -1.06 28.87 -0.68
CA LEU A 130 0.32 29.22 -1.11
C LEU A 130 1.19 29.74 0.03
N CYS A 131 0.62 30.52 0.95
CA CYS A 131 1.30 31.06 2.13
C CYS A 131 0.97 30.27 3.41
N TRP A 132 0.79 28.95 3.31
CA TRP A 132 0.41 28.12 4.46
C TRP A 132 1.43 28.23 5.61
N GLU A 133 2.73 28.29 5.32
CA GLU A 133 3.79 28.46 6.32
C GLU A 133 3.56 29.72 7.17
N GLU A 134 3.53 30.89 6.53
CA GLU A 134 3.29 32.16 7.23
C GLU A 134 1.92 32.23 7.93
N LYS A 135 0.89 31.64 7.32
CA LYS A 135 -0.48 31.65 7.84
C LYS A 135 -0.61 30.82 9.12
N TYR A 136 -0.02 29.63 9.14
CA TYR A 136 -0.18 28.67 10.24
C TYR A 136 0.95 28.77 11.28
N GLU A 137 2.15 29.27 10.95
CA GLU A 137 3.18 29.60 11.94
C GLU A 137 2.74 30.73 12.87
N ARG A 138 2.01 31.72 12.35
CA ARG A 138 1.46 32.83 13.15
C ARG A 138 0.26 32.44 14.00
N GLN A 139 -0.38 31.31 13.71
CA GLN A 139 -1.58 30.84 14.39
C GLN A 139 -1.41 29.39 14.85
N VAL A 140 -0.66 29.22 15.95
CA VAL A 140 -0.33 27.92 16.55
C VAL A 140 -1.56 27.02 16.73
N ASP A 141 -2.73 27.61 17.02
CA ASP A 141 -4.01 26.89 17.21
C ASP A 141 -4.51 26.13 15.97
N TYR A 142 -4.04 26.47 14.76
CA TYR A 142 -4.46 25.86 13.49
C TYR A 142 -3.38 24.99 12.85
N LEU A 143 -2.21 24.83 13.48
CA LEU A 143 -1.11 24.05 12.93
C LEU A 143 -1.53 22.61 12.61
N TRP A 144 -2.48 22.05 13.37
CA TRP A 144 -3.03 20.70 13.18
C TRP A 144 -3.70 20.46 11.83
N LEU A 145 -4.10 21.52 11.11
CA LEU A 145 -4.66 21.44 9.76
C LEU A 145 -3.60 21.13 8.69
N VAL A 146 -2.33 21.47 8.94
CA VAL A 146 -1.23 21.33 7.99
C VAL A 146 -0.13 20.39 8.45
N MET A 147 -0.25 19.82 9.66
CA MET A 147 0.68 18.83 10.16
C MET A 147 0.59 17.51 9.40
N LYS A 148 1.75 17.02 8.93
CA LYS A 148 1.91 15.63 8.50
C LYS A 148 1.93 14.74 9.73
N ARG A 149 1.14 13.67 9.70
CA ARG A 149 1.03 12.70 10.79
C ARG A 149 1.65 11.40 10.34
N PHE A 150 2.63 10.93 11.11
CA PHE A 150 3.17 9.59 10.97
C PHE A 150 2.50 8.74 12.03
N VAL A 151 1.76 7.73 11.59
CA VAL A 151 1.13 6.77 12.49
C VAL A 151 1.85 5.44 12.30
N VAL A 152 2.36 4.90 13.40
CA VAL A 152 3.12 3.64 13.40
C VAL A 152 2.29 2.61 14.16
N ASP A 153 2.03 1.49 13.50
CA ASP A 153 1.37 0.33 14.10
C ASP A 153 2.24 -0.91 13.92
N ARG A 154 2.16 -1.82 14.90
CA ARG A 154 2.91 -3.08 14.94
C ARG A 154 2.03 -4.31 14.62
N ASN A 155 0.76 -4.12 14.26
CA ASN A 155 -0.18 -5.22 13.97
C ASN A 155 -0.33 -5.53 12.46
N PHE A 156 0.48 -4.90 11.61
CA PHE A 156 0.46 -5.16 10.18
C PHE A 156 1.05 -6.54 9.83
N THR A 157 0.31 -7.33 9.05
CA THR A 157 0.68 -8.72 8.72
C THR A 157 0.94 -8.89 7.22
N ALA A 158 2.20 -8.68 6.78
CA ALA A 158 2.67 -8.95 5.42
C ALA A 158 3.61 -10.17 5.37
N HIS A 159 3.10 -11.34 5.73
CA HIS A 159 3.90 -12.57 5.63
C HIS A 159 4.28 -12.85 4.18
N HIS A 160 5.56 -13.08 3.94
CA HIS A 160 6.09 -13.50 2.65
C HIS A 160 6.92 -14.78 2.84
N MET A 161 6.74 -15.75 1.96
CA MET A 161 7.53 -16.97 1.98
C MET A 161 8.84 -16.76 1.25
N ASN A 162 9.91 -17.32 1.80
CA ASN A 162 11.22 -17.31 1.14
C ASN A 162 11.13 -17.91 -0.26
N MET A 163 11.69 -17.19 -1.23
CA MET A 163 11.76 -17.63 -2.60
C MET A 163 12.72 -18.81 -2.74
N ARG A 164 12.37 -19.76 -3.61
CA ARG A 164 13.27 -20.88 -3.96
C ARG A 164 14.45 -20.44 -4.84
N GLN A 165 14.21 -19.44 -5.70
CA GLN A 165 15.15 -18.96 -6.72
C GLN A 165 15.04 -17.42 -6.81
N PRO A 166 15.56 -16.68 -5.81
CA PRO A 166 15.51 -15.21 -5.79
C PRO A 166 16.27 -14.56 -6.96
N GLU A 167 17.28 -15.23 -7.51
CA GLU A 167 18.09 -14.75 -8.64
C GLU A 167 17.32 -14.62 -9.96
N LEU A 168 16.14 -15.24 -10.05
CA LEU A 168 15.25 -15.16 -11.20
C LEU A 168 14.13 -14.12 -11.01
N ASP A 169 14.09 -13.43 -9.87
CA ASP A 169 13.07 -12.41 -9.63
C ASP A 169 13.36 -11.16 -10.47
N ILE A 170 12.29 -10.57 -11.01
CA ILE A 170 12.38 -9.41 -11.89
C ILE A 170 11.38 -8.38 -11.37
N PHE A 171 11.90 -7.22 -11.00
CA PHE A 171 11.09 -6.07 -10.63
C PHE A 171 10.70 -5.28 -11.88
N LEU A 172 9.40 -4.97 -11.99
CA LEU A 172 8.90 -4.06 -13.01
C LEU A 172 8.92 -2.61 -12.53
N SER A 173 8.68 -2.40 -11.23
CA SER A 173 8.50 -1.07 -10.63
C SER A 173 9.20 -0.89 -9.28
N ASP A 174 10.47 -1.35 -9.17
CA ASP A 174 11.26 -1.26 -7.94
C ASP A 174 11.43 0.19 -7.46
N GLY A 175 10.84 0.53 -6.31
CA GLY A 175 10.89 1.88 -5.75
C GLY A 175 10.08 2.95 -6.48
N LEU A 176 9.33 2.59 -7.53
CA LEU A 176 8.55 3.56 -8.30
C LEU A 176 7.20 3.89 -7.65
N GLY A 177 6.70 3.00 -6.79
CA GLY A 177 5.43 3.13 -6.07
C GLY A 177 5.58 3.63 -4.63
N TYR A 178 4.84 3.02 -3.70
CA TYR A 178 4.85 3.39 -2.28
C TYR A 178 5.99 2.71 -1.51
N ILE A 179 6.38 1.51 -1.95
CA ILE A 179 7.47 0.75 -1.36
C ILE A 179 8.80 1.24 -1.93
N VAL A 180 9.79 1.46 -1.05
CA VAL A 180 11.17 1.87 -1.40
C VAL A 180 11.88 0.81 -2.24
N THR A 181 13.02 1.18 -2.84
CA THR A 181 13.79 0.21 -3.64
C THR A 181 14.33 -0.93 -2.77
N GLU A 182 14.43 -2.14 -3.33
CA GLU A 182 15.00 -3.28 -2.63
C GLU A 182 16.43 -2.99 -2.13
N ARG A 183 17.21 -2.27 -2.94
CA ARG A 183 18.57 -1.87 -2.58
C ARG A 183 18.61 -0.99 -1.34
N GLU A 184 17.73 0.02 -1.27
CA GLU A 184 17.66 0.92 -0.11
C GLU A 184 17.14 0.20 1.12
N TYR A 185 16.19 -0.72 0.95
CA TYR A 185 15.70 -1.56 2.03
C TYR A 185 16.80 -2.44 2.61
N GLN A 186 17.59 -3.12 1.77
CA GLN A 186 18.73 -3.92 2.23
C GLN A 186 19.82 -3.07 2.88
N ALA A 187 20.08 -1.87 2.37
CA ALA A 187 21.02 -0.94 3.00
C ALA A 187 20.53 -0.51 4.39
N HIS A 188 19.23 -0.26 4.55
CA HIS A 188 18.61 0.00 5.85
C HIS A 188 18.81 -1.19 6.79
N LEU A 189 18.46 -2.41 6.36
CA LEU A 189 18.62 -3.63 7.16
C LEU A 189 20.08 -3.88 7.59
N ALA A 190 21.05 -3.61 6.72
CA ALA A 190 22.47 -3.76 7.05
C ALA A 190 22.96 -2.74 8.09
N SER A 191 22.34 -1.55 8.12
CA SER A 191 22.63 -0.49 9.10
C SER A 191 21.79 -0.61 10.38
N ALA A 192 20.65 -1.28 10.31
CA ALA A 192 19.71 -1.41 11.41
C ALA A 192 20.28 -2.38 12.45
N THR A 193 20.44 -1.88 13.67
CA THR A 193 20.83 -2.75 14.79
C THR A 193 19.59 -3.42 15.36
N GLU A 194 19.32 -4.66 14.96
CA GLU A 194 18.29 -5.47 15.61
C GLU A 194 18.86 -6.15 16.86
N SER A 195 18.55 -5.63 18.03
CA SER A 195 18.83 -6.31 19.29
C SER A 195 17.81 -7.45 19.48
N LYS A 196 18.26 -8.71 19.34
CA LYS A 196 17.41 -9.87 19.68
C LYS A 196 17.17 -9.90 21.17
N GLU A 197 15.98 -9.49 21.57
CA GLU A 197 15.62 -9.46 22.98
C GLU A 197 15.30 -10.85 23.50
N ARG A 198 16.05 -11.27 24.51
CA ARG A 198 15.62 -12.36 25.38
C ARG A 198 14.46 -11.84 26.21
N SER A 199 13.26 -12.35 25.94
CA SER A 199 12.04 -12.05 26.66
C SER A 199 12.16 -12.40 28.14
N ALA A 200 12.58 -11.42 28.94
CA ALA A 200 12.21 -11.30 30.36
C ALA A 200 11.36 -10.03 30.61
N CYS A 201 11.40 -9.08 29.68
CA CYS A 201 10.51 -7.93 29.52
C CYS A 201 10.81 -7.38 28.11
N SER A 202 9.79 -7.11 27.29
CA SER A 202 9.92 -6.62 25.90
C SER A 202 10.61 -5.26 25.87
N ASN A 203 11.87 -5.23 25.45
CA ASN A 203 12.59 -3.99 25.20
C ASN A 203 11.95 -3.41 23.90
N HIS A 204 11.31 -2.26 24.01
CA HIS A 204 10.85 -1.52 22.83
C HIS A 204 11.76 -0.32 22.69
N GLN A 205 12.96 -0.47 22.13
CA GLN A 205 13.78 0.69 21.83
C GLN A 205 13.03 1.57 20.82
N ALA A 206 12.71 2.80 21.22
CA ALA A 206 12.15 3.83 20.35
C ALA A 206 13.25 4.36 19.41
N HIS A 207 13.70 3.52 18.48
CA HIS A 207 14.65 3.93 17.44
C HIS A 207 13.93 4.76 16.37
N ALA A 208 13.52 5.99 16.68
CA ALA A 208 13.11 7.01 15.70
C ALA A 208 12.71 8.39 16.31
N ALA A 209 12.84 8.63 17.62
CA ALA A 209 12.23 9.81 18.24
C ALA A 209 13.15 11.06 18.37
N ASN A 210 14.39 11.02 17.89
CA ASN A 210 15.29 12.19 17.97
C ASN A 210 14.73 13.36 17.15
N GLY A 211 14.39 14.46 17.82
CA GLY A 211 13.78 15.65 17.22
C GLY A 211 12.25 15.68 17.26
N ILE A 212 11.60 14.78 18.00
CA ILE A 212 10.16 14.79 18.25
C ILE A 212 9.90 15.32 19.67
N ASP A 213 9.55 16.59 19.79
CA ASP A 213 9.29 17.22 21.09
C ASP A 213 7.93 16.79 21.69
N ASN A 214 6.97 16.40 20.85
CA ASN A 214 5.61 16.04 21.26
C ASN A 214 5.15 14.76 20.58
N SER A 215 4.73 13.77 21.36
CA SER A 215 4.23 12.48 20.89
C SER A 215 2.83 12.21 21.43
N LEU A 216 1.85 12.11 20.54
CA LEU A 216 0.50 11.64 20.86
C LEU A 216 0.45 10.12 20.72
N VAL A 217 0.28 9.41 21.83
CA VAL A 217 0.14 7.96 21.87
C VAL A 217 -1.34 7.61 22.03
N ILE A 218 -1.94 7.09 20.96
CA ILE A 218 -3.32 6.60 20.99
C ILE A 218 -3.28 5.11 21.28
N TYR A 219 -3.90 4.69 22.39
CA TYR A 219 -3.95 3.29 22.77
C TYR A 219 -5.25 2.99 23.50
N ASP A 220 -5.87 1.84 23.22
CA ASP A 220 -7.16 1.43 23.79
C ASP A 220 -7.19 1.58 25.31
N VAL A 221 -6.12 1.15 25.98
CA VAL A 221 -5.97 1.27 27.43
C VAL A 221 -4.97 2.34 27.83
N GLY A 222 -4.79 3.38 27.00
CA GLY A 222 -3.88 4.51 27.23
C GLY A 222 -4.09 5.17 28.60
N CYS A 223 -5.32 5.20 29.10
CA CYS A 223 -5.63 5.74 30.43
C CYS A 223 -5.09 4.91 31.61
N GLN A 224 -4.82 3.62 31.40
CA GLN A 224 -4.21 2.73 32.40
C GLN A 224 -2.71 2.64 32.17
N TRP A 225 -2.31 2.46 30.90
CA TRP A 225 -0.92 2.34 30.48
C TRP A 225 -0.07 3.55 30.89
N ASN A 226 -0.56 4.77 30.67
CA ASN A 226 0.21 5.98 30.93
C ASN A 226 0.52 6.20 32.42
N LEU A 227 -0.26 5.63 33.33
CA LEU A 227 -0.06 5.80 34.79
C LEU A 227 1.29 5.25 35.25
N HIS A 228 1.71 4.14 34.67
CA HIS A 228 2.95 3.44 35.04
C HIS A 228 4.04 3.61 33.98
N PHE A 229 3.79 4.39 32.93
CA PHE A 229 4.69 4.48 31.79
C PHE A 229 6.09 5.00 32.21
N ALA A 230 6.16 6.11 32.93
CA ALA A 230 7.44 6.66 33.42
C ALA A 230 8.18 5.69 34.35
N GLU A 231 7.44 4.98 35.22
CA GLU A 231 7.99 3.95 36.10
C GLU A 231 8.56 2.76 35.29
N HIS A 232 7.84 2.28 34.29
CA HIS A 232 8.30 1.21 33.41
C HIS A 232 9.57 1.58 32.64
N ILE A 233 9.64 2.81 32.12
CA ILE A 233 10.85 3.31 31.43
C ILE A 233 12.03 3.34 32.41
N ASN A 234 11.85 3.94 33.60
CA ASN A 234 12.92 4.05 34.59
C ASN A 234 13.40 2.69 35.12
N ASN A 235 12.52 1.69 35.18
CA ASN A 235 12.83 0.34 35.64
C ASN A 235 13.40 -0.57 34.53
N CYS A 236 13.44 -0.10 33.28
CA CYS A 236 13.93 -0.86 32.15
C CYS A 236 15.25 -0.27 31.64
N SER A 237 16.36 -0.94 31.93
CA SER A 237 17.71 -0.47 31.54
C SER A 237 17.94 -0.35 30.03
N GLY A 238 17.06 -0.94 29.20
CA GLY A 238 17.10 -0.86 27.75
C GLY A 238 16.28 0.29 27.14
N LEU A 239 15.50 1.01 27.95
CA LEU A 239 14.59 2.07 27.49
C LEU A 239 15.03 3.44 28.00
N SER A 240 15.05 4.41 27.10
CA SER A 240 15.19 5.82 27.43
C SER A 240 14.28 6.65 26.53
N LEU A 241 13.81 7.77 27.05
CA LEU A 241 13.12 8.79 26.26
C LEU A 241 14.12 9.91 25.94
N PRO A 242 14.05 10.52 24.75
CA PRO A 242 14.81 11.72 24.47
C PRO A 242 14.44 12.83 25.47
N ASP A 243 15.45 13.61 25.87
CA ASP A 243 15.23 14.78 26.73
C ASP A 243 14.21 15.72 26.08
N ASN A 244 13.22 16.18 26.86
CA ASN A 244 12.11 17.06 26.45
C ASN A 244 11.01 16.44 25.57
N THR A 245 10.92 15.12 25.41
CA THR A 245 9.77 14.51 24.72
C THR A 245 8.53 14.50 25.64
N GLU A 246 7.49 15.26 25.31
CA GLU A 246 6.19 15.17 25.96
C GLU A 246 5.36 14.03 25.34
N ILE A 247 4.90 13.08 26.17
CA ILE A 247 4.00 12.01 25.75
C ILE A 247 2.60 12.31 26.26
N VAL A 248 1.70 12.56 25.31
CA VAL A 248 0.27 12.72 25.58
C VAL A 248 -0.42 11.42 25.25
N ALA A 249 -1.01 10.77 26.25
CA ALA A 249 -1.80 9.56 26.04
C ALA A 249 -3.25 9.91 25.66
N ALA A 250 -3.81 9.18 24.71
CA ALA A 250 -5.20 9.28 24.30
C ALA A 250 -5.81 7.88 24.13
N VAL A 251 -7.14 7.83 24.10
CA VAL A 251 -7.91 6.62 23.77
C VAL A 251 -8.69 6.89 22.49
N GLY A 252 -8.70 5.92 21.57
CA GLY A 252 -9.47 5.98 20.33
C GLY A 252 -10.94 6.30 20.60
N LYS A 253 -11.58 7.09 19.72
CA LYS A 253 -12.96 7.58 19.93
C LYS A 253 -13.96 6.45 20.14
N PHE A 254 -13.80 5.35 19.42
CA PHE A 254 -14.65 4.18 19.55
C PHE A 254 -14.47 3.51 20.92
N HIS A 255 -13.22 3.19 21.28
CA HIS A 255 -12.88 2.52 22.54
C HIS A 255 -13.18 3.37 23.78
N LEU A 256 -13.04 4.70 23.71
CA LEU A 256 -13.28 5.60 24.82
C LEU A 256 -14.70 5.48 25.39
N SER A 257 -15.68 5.12 24.56
CA SER A 257 -17.07 4.90 24.98
C SER A 257 -17.22 3.80 26.04
N ALA A 258 -16.30 2.84 26.07
CA ALA A 258 -16.27 1.74 27.04
C ALA A 258 -15.53 2.10 28.34
N HIS A 259 -15.00 3.32 28.47
CA HIS A 259 -14.25 3.75 29.64
C HIS A 259 -15.12 4.47 30.67
N LYS A 260 -14.62 4.60 31.90
CA LYS A 260 -15.26 5.40 32.94
C LYS A 260 -15.35 6.87 32.52
N LEU A 261 -16.37 7.58 33.01
CA LEU A 261 -16.66 8.98 32.62
C LEU A 261 -15.45 9.92 32.72
N LEU A 262 -14.61 9.77 33.75
CA LEU A 262 -13.40 10.59 33.91
C LEU A 262 -12.42 10.47 32.73
N CYS A 263 -12.39 9.33 32.04
CA CYS A 263 -11.55 9.14 30.88
C CYS A 263 -11.97 10.02 29.71
N PHE A 264 -13.26 10.31 29.55
CA PHE A 264 -13.76 11.18 28.48
C PHE A 264 -13.16 12.58 28.56
N ALA A 265 -13.07 13.16 29.75
CA ALA A 265 -12.52 14.50 29.93
C ALA A 265 -10.99 14.55 29.74
N ARG A 266 -10.28 13.45 30.01
CA ARG A 266 -8.81 13.42 30.10
C ARG A 266 -8.10 12.83 28.88
N TYR A 267 -8.71 11.86 28.22
CA TYR A 267 -8.07 11.07 27.15
C TYR A 267 -8.82 11.15 25.82
N SER A 268 -9.86 11.98 25.73
CA SER A 268 -10.55 12.20 24.46
C SER A 268 -9.69 13.01 23.51
N LEU A 269 -9.55 12.50 22.29
CA LEU A 269 -8.92 13.19 21.17
C LEU A 269 -9.57 14.56 20.87
N ASN A 270 -10.83 14.77 21.25
CA ASN A 270 -11.52 16.05 21.04
C ASN A 270 -11.02 17.18 21.96
N PHE A 271 -10.36 16.84 23.07
CA PHE A 271 -9.90 17.82 24.06
C PHE A 271 -8.37 17.97 24.09
N ILE A 272 -7.65 17.20 23.26
CA ILE A 272 -6.20 17.25 23.17
C ILE A 272 -5.80 18.27 22.10
N VAL A 273 -5.12 19.33 22.52
CA VAL A 273 -4.60 20.36 21.61
C VAL A 273 -3.61 19.72 20.63
N GLY A 274 -3.73 20.05 19.35
CA GLY A 274 -2.90 19.47 18.28
C GLY A 274 -3.37 18.10 17.77
N ALA A 275 -4.23 17.38 18.51
CA ALA A 275 -4.77 16.09 18.04
C ALA A 275 -5.64 16.25 16.79
N GLY A 276 -6.31 17.39 16.59
CA GLY A 276 -7.19 17.65 15.45
C GLY A 276 -8.34 16.63 15.34
N GLN A 277 -8.96 16.54 14.16
CA GLN A 277 -10.07 15.61 13.93
C GLN A 277 -9.57 14.22 13.53
N VAL A 278 -9.17 13.44 14.54
CA VAL A 278 -8.80 12.02 14.39
C VAL A 278 -9.72 11.13 15.19
N ASP A 279 -9.99 9.93 14.68
CA ASP A 279 -10.71 8.89 15.40
C ASP A 279 -9.79 8.03 16.27
N GLY A 280 -8.53 7.90 15.89
CA GLY A 280 -7.58 6.99 16.53
C GLY A 280 -7.68 5.54 16.03
N GLU A 281 -8.45 5.29 14.97
CA GLU A 281 -8.81 3.94 14.46
C GLU A 281 -8.50 3.77 12.96
N ILE A 282 -7.99 4.84 12.32
CA ILE A 282 -7.80 4.88 10.87
C ILE A 282 -6.85 3.78 10.38
N LEU A 283 -5.87 3.38 11.20
CA LEU A 283 -4.94 2.32 10.83
C LEU A 283 -5.63 0.96 10.81
N GLU A 284 -6.38 0.55 11.84
CA GLU A 284 -7.12 -0.72 11.77
C GLU A 284 -8.10 -0.73 10.60
N THR A 285 -8.73 0.42 10.32
CA THR A 285 -9.67 0.57 9.21
C THR A 285 -8.99 0.38 7.85
N LEU A 286 -7.74 0.84 7.69
CA LEU A 286 -6.94 0.63 6.49
C LEU A 286 -6.32 -0.77 6.43
N TRP A 287 -5.94 -1.34 7.57
CA TRP A 287 -5.38 -2.69 7.66
C TRP A 287 -6.42 -3.77 7.42
N ALA A 288 -7.67 -3.58 7.85
CA ALA A 288 -8.73 -4.56 7.64
C ALA A 288 -8.91 -4.98 6.16
N PRO A 289 -9.00 -4.06 5.17
CA PRO A 289 -9.07 -4.43 3.76
C PRO A 289 -7.71 -4.88 3.20
N PHE A 290 -6.60 -4.39 3.76
CA PHE A 290 -5.26 -4.71 3.28
C PHE A 290 -4.80 -6.10 3.74
N ASN A 291 -5.01 -6.47 4.99
CA ASN A 291 -4.69 -7.80 5.55
C ASN A 291 -5.39 -8.94 4.80
N LYS A 292 -6.54 -8.68 4.16
CA LYS A 292 -7.23 -9.66 3.30
C LYS A 292 -6.38 -10.11 2.10
N ILE A 293 -5.38 -9.33 1.69
CA ILE A 293 -4.49 -9.67 0.57
C ILE A 293 -3.33 -10.57 1.01
N SER A 294 -3.04 -10.62 2.32
CA SER A 294 -1.88 -11.32 2.88
C SER A 294 -1.82 -12.79 2.44
N PRO A 295 -2.92 -13.59 2.47
CA PRO A 295 -2.89 -14.96 1.97
C PRO A 295 -2.54 -15.07 0.48
N THR A 296 -2.98 -14.10 -0.33
CA THR A 296 -2.76 -14.06 -1.79
C THR A 296 -1.32 -13.67 -2.12
N ALA A 297 -0.79 -12.67 -1.43
CA ALA A 297 0.55 -12.14 -1.65
C ALA A 297 1.67 -13.04 -1.09
N ARG A 298 1.38 -13.83 -0.05
CA ARG A 298 2.39 -14.60 0.70
C ARG A 298 3.27 -15.53 -0.13
N SER A 299 2.74 -16.14 -1.19
CA SER A 299 3.46 -17.10 -2.03
C SER A 299 4.04 -16.52 -3.31
N MET A 300 3.94 -15.21 -3.50
CA MET A 300 4.43 -14.53 -4.70
C MET A 300 5.95 -14.36 -4.63
N SER A 301 6.59 -14.02 -5.76
CA SER A 301 7.96 -13.52 -5.71
C SER A 301 8.01 -12.18 -4.97
N GLN A 302 9.19 -11.72 -4.56
CA GLN A 302 9.33 -10.47 -3.82
C GLN A 302 8.90 -9.28 -4.66
N ALA A 303 9.34 -9.23 -5.93
CA ALA A 303 8.91 -8.20 -6.87
C ALA A 303 7.38 -8.20 -7.07
N HIS A 304 6.79 -9.38 -7.30
CA HIS A 304 5.35 -9.46 -7.51
C HIS A 304 4.56 -9.14 -6.23
N HIS A 305 5.09 -9.48 -5.06
CA HIS A 305 4.51 -9.09 -3.78
C HIS A 305 4.47 -7.57 -3.65
N GLN A 306 5.61 -6.88 -3.87
CA GLN A 306 5.67 -5.42 -3.84
C GLN A 306 4.68 -4.77 -4.81
N GLU A 307 4.64 -5.22 -6.06
CA GLU A 307 3.68 -4.73 -7.07
C GLU A 307 2.22 -4.82 -6.60
N ILE A 308 1.86 -5.92 -5.93
CA ILE A 308 0.50 -6.13 -5.39
C ILE A 308 0.22 -5.18 -4.22
N LEU A 309 1.20 -4.96 -3.33
CA LEU A 309 1.06 -4.01 -2.23
C LEU A 309 0.82 -2.61 -2.78
N ASP A 310 1.63 -2.19 -3.74
CA ASP A 310 1.52 -0.88 -4.40
C ASP A 310 0.15 -0.71 -5.08
N ASP A 311 -0.32 -1.70 -5.84
CA ASP A 311 -1.64 -1.68 -6.49
C ASP A 311 -2.78 -1.47 -5.47
N HIS A 312 -2.72 -2.14 -4.32
CA HIS A 312 -3.73 -2.02 -3.28
C HIS A 312 -3.68 -0.68 -2.53
N MET A 313 -2.47 -0.16 -2.26
CA MET A 313 -2.30 1.19 -1.70
C MET A 313 -2.80 2.25 -2.69
N GLN A 314 -2.48 2.09 -3.98
CA GLN A 314 -2.95 2.97 -5.04
C GLN A 314 -4.46 2.96 -5.19
N ASN A 315 -5.09 1.78 -5.19
CA ASN A 315 -6.55 1.68 -5.25
C ASN A 315 -7.22 2.35 -4.03
N SER A 316 -6.61 2.24 -2.85
CA SER A 316 -7.09 2.94 -1.64
C SER A 316 -7.09 4.46 -1.82
N ASN A 317 -5.97 5.03 -2.30
CA ASN A 317 -5.87 6.47 -2.53
C ASN A 317 -6.76 6.94 -3.69
N TRP A 318 -6.89 6.15 -4.75
CA TRP A 318 -7.79 6.44 -5.86
C TRP A 318 -9.25 6.51 -5.43
N LYS A 319 -9.73 5.55 -4.61
CA LYS A 319 -11.09 5.57 -4.07
C LYS A 319 -11.36 6.82 -3.24
N LYS A 320 -10.39 7.24 -2.42
CA LYS A 320 -10.49 8.50 -1.66
C LYS A 320 -10.58 9.70 -2.60
N LEU A 321 -9.77 9.72 -3.65
CA LEU A 321 -9.74 10.83 -4.63
C LEU A 321 -11.05 10.92 -5.42
N VAL A 322 -11.62 9.79 -5.86
CA VAL A 322 -12.93 9.77 -6.55
C VAL A 322 -14.05 10.18 -5.59
N GLY A 323 -14.00 9.72 -4.35
CA GLY A 323 -15.00 10.04 -3.34
C GLY A 323 -14.91 11.47 -2.80
N ILE A 324 -13.80 12.19 -3.00
CA ILE A 324 -13.58 13.51 -2.37
C ILE A 324 -14.66 14.53 -2.74
N CYS A 325 -15.16 14.48 -3.98
CA CYS A 325 -16.22 15.37 -4.43
C CYS A 325 -17.50 15.21 -3.61
N GLU A 326 -17.85 13.99 -3.19
CA GLU A 326 -19.05 13.78 -2.36
C GLU A 326 -18.94 14.49 -1.00
N TRP A 327 -17.72 14.61 -0.46
CA TRP A 327 -17.46 15.23 0.85
C TRP A 327 -17.31 16.75 0.78
N VAL A 328 -16.88 17.29 -0.37
CA VAL A 328 -16.67 18.75 -0.55
C VAL A 328 -17.98 19.50 -0.82
N TYR A 329 -19.04 18.83 -1.31
CA TYR A 329 -20.34 19.45 -1.59
C TYR A 329 -21.40 19.24 -0.49
N LEU A 330 -21.02 18.67 0.66
CA LEU A 330 -21.90 18.45 1.82
C LEU A 330 -21.66 19.40 2.99
N GLU A 331 -20.80 20.41 2.82
CA GLU A 331 -20.65 21.56 3.72
C GLU A 331 -21.06 22.88 3.03
#